data_AF-A0ABD3BL56-F1
#
_entry.id   AF-A0ABD3BL56-F1
#
_cell.length_a   1.000
_cell.length_b   1.000
_cell.length_c   1.000
_cell.angle_alpha   90.00
_cell.angle_beta   90.00
_cell.angle_gamma   90.00
#
_symmetry.space_group_name_H-M   'P 1'
#
loop_
_entity.id
_entity.type
_entity.pdbx_description
1 polymer ?
#
loop_
_entity_poly.entity_id
_entity_poly.type
_entity_poly.pdbx_seq_one_letter_code
_entity_poly.pdbx_strand_id
1 'polypeptide(L)'
;MLKLATNQKREKELLHQKIIELEGKLGQKQALELHIQRMRGALEVMKHMTIDEEEDMELKQKLESIEEELKENEEELDGLETLNQTLIVKERKTNDQLQEARTELIKLFVKGMGELDVKPFAKASEIKYAGEHWKSKAVEHCSLWEHYLRDSSWYPYKMVMVGGAHKENFTYETVLENVYYEESIVQHG
;
A
#
# COMPACT_ATOMS: atom_id res chain seq x y z
N MET A 1 8.82 -9.35 -10.05
CA MET A 1 7.40 -9.04 -10.37
C MET A 1 6.45 -10.10 -9.80
N LEU A 2 6.45 -11.34 -10.30
CA LEU A 2 5.52 -12.41 -9.85
C LEU A 2 5.50 -12.66 -8.33
N LYS A 3 6.67 -12.79 -7.68
CA LYS A 3 6.77 -13.05 -6.23
C LYS A 3 6.19 -11.92 -5.35
N LEU A 4 6.25 -10.67 -5.81
CA LEU A 4 5.74 -9.53 -5.07
C LEU A 4 4.20 -9.52 -5.09
N ALA A 5 3.62 -9.72 -6.27
CA ALA A 5 2.16 -9.77 -6.44
C ALA A 5 1.54 -10.93 -5.65
N THR A 6 2.19 -12.09 -5.61
CA THR A 6 1.72 -13.23 -4.81
C THR A 6 1.78 -12.95 -3.30
N ASN A 7 2.84 -12.28 -2.82
CA ASN A 7 2.97 -11.92 -1.41
C ASN A 7 1.90 -10.90 -0.99
N GLN A 8 1.67 -9.87 -1.80
CA GLN A 8 0.61 -8.88 -1.55
C GLN A 8 -0.79 -9.51 -1.49
N LYS A 9 -1.07 -10.47 -2.39
CA LYS A 9 -2.34 -11.20 -2.37
C LYS A 9 -2.52 -11.98 -1.07
N ARG A 10 -1.47 -12.66 -0.61
CA ARG A 10 -1.47 -13.42 0.66
C ARG A 10 -1.67 -12.51 1.87
N GLU A 11 -0.98 -11.38 1.92
CA GLU A 11 -1.15 -10.38 2.99
C GLU A 11 -2.59 -9.85 3.02
N LYS A 12 -3.17 -9.56 1.86
CA LYS A 12 -4.58 -9.14 1.75
C LYS A 12 -5.52 -10.21 2.31
N GLU A 13 -5.34 -11.47 1.94
CA GLU A 13 -6.18 -12.58 2.44
C GLU A 13 -6.08 -12.74 3.97
N LEU A 14 -4.87 -12.61 4.53
CA LEU A 14 -4.66 -12.65 5.98
C LEU A 14 -5.37 -11.50 6.70
N LEU A 15 -5.33 -10.29 6.14
CA LEU A 15 -6.05 -9.13 6.69
C LEU A 15 -7.57 -9.36 6.67
N HIS A 16 -8.12 -9.95 5.60
CA HIS A 16 -9.55 -10.26 5.54
C HIS A 16 -9.95 -11.30 6.59
N GLN A 17 -9.15 -12.34 6.79
CA GLN A 17 -9.38 -13.31 7.86
C GLN A 17 -9.36 -12.64 9.23
N LYS A 18 -8.45 -11.69 9.44
CA LYS A 18 -8.38 -10.95 10.70
C LYS A 18 -9.61 -10.08 10.95
N ILE A 19 -10.16 -9.45 9.91
CA ILE A 19 -11.40 -8.66 10.01
C ILE A 19 -12.56 -9.54 10.48
N ILE A 20 -12.77 -10.71 9.87
CA ILE A 20 -13.84 -11.64 10.24
C ILE A 20 -13.70 -12.10 11.69
N GLU A 21 -12.47 -12.41 12.13
CA GLU A 21 -12.20 -12.79 13.52
C GLU A 21 -12.57 -11.66 14.50
N LEU A 22 -12.21 -10.42 14.15
CA LEU A 22 -12.48 -9.25 14.98
C LEU A 22 -13.98 -8.93 15.05
N GLU A 23 -14.72 -9.06 13.94
CA GLU A 23 -16.18 -8.92 13.90
C GLU A 23 -16.86 -9.95 14.81
N GLY A 24 -16.39 -11.20 14.80
CA GLY A 24 -16.90 -12.25 15.70
C GLY A 24 -16.65 -11.93 17.18
N LYS A 25 -15.44 -11.46 17.51
CA LYS A 25 -15.09 -11.03 18.88
C LYS A 25 -15.92 -9.83 19.34
N LEU A 26 -16.19 -8.88 18.44
CA LEU A 26 -17.06 -7.74 18.74
C LEU A 26 -18.48 -8.20 19.11
N GLY A 27 -19.04 -9.15 18.36
CA GLY A 27 -20.35 -9.72 18.67
C GLY A 27 -20.40 -10.41 20.04
N GLN A 28 -19.33 -11.14 20.41
CA GLN A 28 -19.21 -11.76 21.73
C GLN A 28 -19.14 -10.71 22.85
N LYS A 29 -18.36 -9.64 22.66
CA LYS A 29 -18.28 -8.51 23.61
C LYS A 29 -19.65 -7.88 23.85
N GLN A 30 -20.38 -7.57 22.77
CA GLN A 30 -21.72 -6.98 22.87
C GLN A 30 -22.73 -7.88 23.60
N ALA A 31 -22.64 -9.20 23.39
CA ALA A 31 -23.49 -10.17 24.10
C ALA A 31 -23.20 -10.19 25.62
N LEU A 32 -21.92 -10.09 26.01
CA LEU A 32 -21.51 -10.02 27.40
C LEU A 32 -21.95 -8.70 28.05
N GLU A 33 -21.80 -7.56 27.38
CA GLU A 33 -22.30 -6.26 27.87
C GLU A 33 -23.80 -6.28 28.14
N LEU A 34 -24.60 -6.84 27.23
CA LEU A 34 -26.04 -7.03 27.45
C LEU A 34 -26.34 -7.94 28.64
N HIS A 35 -25.53 -8.97 28.85
CA HIS A 35 -25.69 -9.86 30.01
C HIS A 35 -25.38 -9.12 31.33
N ILE A 36 -24.29 -8.36 31.38
CA ILE A 36 -23.93 -7.50 32.52
C ILE A 36 -25.05 -6.53 32.84
N GLN A 37 -25.62 -5.84 31.84
CA GLN A 37 -26.75 -4.92 32.05
C GLN A 37 -28.00 -5.62 32.61
N ARG A 38 -28.30 -6.84 32.14
CA ARG A 38 -29.41 -7.63 32.67
C ARG A 38 -29.16 -8.04 34.12
N MET A 39 -27.95 -8.48 34.45
CA MET A 39 -27.59 -8.85 35.82
C MET A 39 -27.68 -7.65 36.75
N ARG A 40 -27.19 -6.47 36.34
CA ARG A 40 -27.37 -5.21 37.08
C ARG A 40 -28.84 -4.92 37.39
N GLY A 41 -29.70 -4.98 36.38
CA GLY A 41 -31.13 -4.76 36.58
C GLY A 41 -31.77 -5.77 37.53
N ALA A 42 -31.38 -7.06 37.43
CA ALA A 42 -31.86 -8.09 38.35
C ALA A 42 -31.41 -7.84 39.80
N LEU A 43 -30.16 -7.41 39.98
CA LEU A 43 -29.57 -7.11 41.27
C LEU A 43 -30.27 -5.90 41.92
N GLU A 44 -30.50 -4.84 41.15
CA GLU A 44 -31.26 -3.66 41.57
C GLU A 44 -32.67 -4.02 42.07
N VAL A 45 -33.39 -4.87 41.33
CA VAL A 45 -34.73 -5.36 41.72
C VAL A 45 -34.65 -6.19 42.99
N MET A 46 -33.69 -7.12 43.08
CA MET A 46 -33.53 -7.99 44.24
C MET A 46 -33.22 -7.18 45.50
N LYS A 47 -32.37 -6.16 45.40
CA LYS A 47 -32.06 -5.21 46.48
C LYS A 47 -33.31 -4.50 46.99
N HIS A 48 -34.21 -4.08 46.11
CA HIS A 48 -35.49 -3.48 46.53
C HIS A 48 -36.44 -4.49 47.17
N MET A 49 -36.38 -5.77 46.79
CA MET A 49 -37.24 -6.82 47.35
C MET A 49 -36.74 -7.39 48.69
N THR A 50 -35.43 -7.41 48.93
CA THR A 50 -34.82 -7.97 50.15
C THR A 50 -34.66 -6.97 51.29
N ILE A 51 -34.95 -5.68 51.08
CA ILE A 51 -34.96 -4.67 52.16
C ILE A 51 -36.15 -4.86 53.12
N ASP A 52 -37.21 -5.57 52.71
CA ASP A 52 -38.42 -5.78 53.53
C ASP A 52 -38.36 -7.01 54.48
N GLU A 53 -37.38 -7.92 54.33
CA GLU A 53 -37.27 -9.13 55.16
C GLU A 53 -35.86 -9.26 55.79
N GLU A 54 -35.77 -9.06 57.11
CA GLU A 54 -34.54 -9.04 57.93
C GLU A 54 -33.73 -10.36 57.96
N GLU A 55 -34.18 -11.43 57.30
CA GLU A 55 -33.74 -12.80 57.60
C GLU A 55 -32.55 -13.36 56.78
N ASP A 56 -32.06 -12.69 55.73
CA ASP A 56 -31.00 -13.29 54.88
C ASP A 56 -29.72 -12.45 54.74
N MET A 57 -28.99 -12.30 55.85
CA MET A 57 -27.65 -11.68 55.88
C MET A 57 -26.64 -12.35 54.93
N GLU A 58 -26.78 -13.66 54.67
CA GLU A 58 -25.88 -14.39 53.77
C GLU A 58 -26.11 -14.00 52.31
N LEU A 59 -27.36 -13.85 51.89
CA LEU A 59 -27.70 -13.28 50.57
C LEU A 59 -27.19 -11.85 50.42
N LYS A 60 -27.29 -11.03 51.47
CA LYS A 60 -26.80 -9.64 51.44
C LYS A 60 -25.28 -9.56 51.23
N GLN A 61 -24.49 -10.37 51.93
CA GLN A 61 -23.04 -10.43 51.72
C GLN A 61 -22.66 -10.93 50.32
N LYS A 62 -23.39 -11.93 49.78
CA LYS A 62 -23.16 -12.41 48.41
C LYS A 62 -23.49 -11.33 47.37
N LEU A 63 -24.56 -10.56 47.59
CA LEU A 63 -24.93 -9.43 46.73
C LEU A 63 -23.85 -8.35 46.73
N GLU A 64 -23.35 -7.95 47.91
CA GLU A 64 -22.28 -6.97 48.04
C GLU A 64 -20.99 -7.43 47.34
N SER A 65 -20.60 -8.71 47.50
CA SER A 65 -19.44 -9.28 46.81
C SER A 65 -19.59 -9.26 45.28
N ILE A 66 -20.78 -9.58 44.76
CA ILE A 66 -21.06 -9.54 43.31
C ILE A 66 -21.04 -8.09 42.80
N GLU A 67 -21.57 -7.13 43.57
CA GLU A 67 -21.51 -5.70 43.22
C GLU A 67 -20.06 -5.20 43.11
N GLU A 68 -19.18 -5.60 44.04
CA GLU A 68 -17.76 -5.24 44.01
C GLU A 68 -17.03 -5.84 42.80
N GLU A 69 -17.15 -7.15 42.56
CA GLU A 69 -16.53 -7.81 41.40
C GLU A 69 -17.02 -7.23 40.07
N LEU A 70 -18.32 -6.90 39.98
CA LEU A 70 -18.91 -6.30 38.80
C LEU A 70 -18.33 -4.90 38.54
N LYS A 71 -18.11 -4.12 39.60
CA LYS A 71 -17.52 -2.78 39.50
C LYS A 71 -16.06 -2.85 39.07
N GLU A 72 -15.27 -3.75 39.64
CA GLU A 72 -13.86 -3.94 39.25
C GLU A 72 -13.74 -4.33 37.76
N ASN A 73 -14.57 -5.27 37.30
CA ASN A 73 -14.58 -5.69 35.90
C ASN A 73 -14.96 -4.56 34.93
N GLU A 74 -15.81 -3.62 35.34
CA GLU A 74 -16.17 -2.47 34.51
C GLU A 74 -15.07 -1.42 34.44
N GLU A 75 -14.37 -1.18 35.54
CA GLU A 75 -13.19 -0.31 35.55
C GLU A 75 -12.08 -0.89 34.66
N GLU A 76 -11.88 -2.21 34.69
CA GLU A 76 -10.94 -2.89 33.77
C GLU A 76 -11.39 -2.76 32.31
N LEU A 77 -12.69 -2.95 32.03
CA LEU A 77 -13.24 -2.84 30.68
C LEU A 77 -13.04 -1.43 30.10
N ASP A 78 -13.30 -0.38 30.88
CA ASP A 78 -13.09 1.02 30.48
C ASP A 78 -11.60 1.32 30.18
N GLY A 79 -10.71 0.78 31.01
CA GLY A 79 -9.27 0.85 30.78
C GLY A 79 -8.84 0.18 29.47
N LEU A 80 -9.39 -1.00 29.17
CA LEU A 80 -9.14 -1.71 27.91
C LEU A 80 -9.69 -0.98 26.69
N GLU A 81 -10.87 -0.36 26.80
CA GLU A 81 -11.44 0.46 25.73
C GLU A 81 -10.59 1.70 25.42
N THR A 82 -10.14 2.39 26.47
CA THR A 82 -9.25 3.56 26.35
C THR A 82 -7.92 3.18 25.69
N LEU A 83 -7.34 2.04 26.11
CA LEU A 83 -6.12 1.51 25.49
C LEU A 83 -6.33 1.17 24.02
N ASN A 84 -7.44 0.51 23.68
CA ASN A 84 -7.77 0.16 22.30
C ASN A 84 -7.91 1.40 21.42
N GLN A 85 -8.62 2.43 21.89
CA GLN A 85 -8.75 3.69 21.17
C GLN A 85 -7.39 4.36 20.92
N THR A 86 -6.50 4.34 21.92
CA THR A 86 -5.13 4.86 21.80
C THR A 86 -4.33 4.10 20.74
N LEU A 87 -4.44 2.77 20.71
CA LEU A 87 -3.76 1.93 19.73
C LEU A 87 -4.26 2.20 18.31
N ILE A 88 -5.58 2.37 18.11
CA ILE A 88 -6.16 2.73 16.80
C ILE A 88 -5.59 4.06 16.29
N VAL A 89 -5.51 5.08 17.14
CA VAL A 89 -4.94 6.38 16.75
C VAL A 89 -3.48 6.25 16.35
N LYS A 90 -2.70 5.47 17.11
CA LYS A 90 -1.27 5.23 16.82
C LYS A 90 -1.09 4.48 15.51
N GLU A 91 -1.88 3.44 15.27
CA GLU A 91 -1.82 2.61 14.06
C GLU A 91 -2.10 3.45 12.81
N ARG A 92 -3.19 4.24 12.81
CA ARG A 92 -3.52 5.19 11.73
C ARG A 92 -2.37 6.14 11.44
N LYS A 93 -1.82 6.78 12.48
CA LYS A 93 -0.68 7.71 12.33
C LYS A 93 0.54 7.02 11.72
N THR A 94 0.88 5.81 12.17
CA THR A 94 2.02 5.06 11.61
C THR A 94 1.77 4.61 10.18
N ASN A 95 0.53 4.27 9.83
CA ASN A 95 0.15 3.89 8.47
C ASN A 95 0.21 5.09 7.52
N ASP A 96 -0.25 6.28 7.96
CA ASP A 96 -0.14 7.51 7.18
C ASP A 96 1.31 7.87 6.88
N GLN A 97 2.21 7.76 7.87
CA GLN A 97 3.65 7.96 7.68
C GLN A 97 4.25 6.95 6.70
N LEU A 98 3.83 5.69 6.77
CA LEU A 98 4.28 4.64 5.85
C LEU A 98 3.81 4.91 4.41
N GLN A 99 2.56 5.36 4.24
CA GLN A 99 1.99 5.76 2.95
C GLN A 99 2.73 6.96 2.35
N GLU A 100 3.04 7.96 3.17
CA GLU A 100 3.83 9.13 2.76
C GLU A 100 5.22 8.71 2.29
N ALA A 101 5.96 7.93 3.10
CA ALA A 101 7.28 7.43 2.73
C ALA A 101 7.28 6.60 1.44
N ARG A 102 6.25 5.76 1.23
CA ARG A 102 6.07 5.01 -0.03
C ARG A 102 5.85 5.94 -1.22
N THR A 103 5.03 6.98 -1.03
CA THR A 103 4.75 7.97 -2.07
C THR A 103 6.00 8.74 -2.46
N GLU A 104 6.81 9.16 -1.49
CA GLU A 104 8.09 9.81 -1.74
C GLU A 104 9.08 8.89 -2.47
N LEU A 105 9.17 7.63 -2.05
CA LEU A 105 10.01 6.64 -2.72
C LEU A 105 9.59 6.47 -4.19
N ILE A 106 8.29 6.32 -4.48
CA ILE A 106 7.77 6.24 -5.85
C ILE A 106 8.12 7.50 -6.64
N LYS A 107 7.97 8.70 -6.05
CA LYS A 107 8.38 9.96 -6.71
C LYS A 107 9.87 9.98 -7.05
N LEU A 108 10.73 9.46 -6.18
CA LEU A 108 12.17 9.36 -6.45
C LEU A 108 12.48 8.34 -7.56
N PHE A 109 11.84 7.17 -7.57
CA PHE A 109 12.02 6.19 -8.64
C PHE A 109 11.50 6.71 -9.98
N VAL A 110 10.35 7.38 -10.01
CA VAL A 110 9.80 7.97 -11.25
C VAL A 110 10.66 9.12 -11.74
N LYS A 111 11.20 9.97 -10.84
CA LYS A 111 12.19 11.00 -11.22
C LYS A 111 13.49 10.40 -11.73
N GLY A 112 13.97 9.31 -11.14
CA GLY A 112 15.22 8.65 -11.54
C GLY A 112 15.12 7.76 -12.79
N MET A 113 13.91 7.32 -13.17
CA MET A 113 13.67 6.49 -14.37
C MET A 113 13.29 7.31 -15.62
N GLY A 114 13.16 8.63 -15.50
CA GLY A 114 12.64 9.49 -16.57
C GLY A 114 13.68 10.30 -17.36
N GLU A 115 14.89 10.49 -16.82
CA GLU A 115 15.95 11.26 -17.50
C GLU A 115 16.93 10.32 -18.18
N LEU A 116 17.02 10.42 -19.51
CA LEU A 116 18.04 9.73 -20.29
C LEU A 116 19.39 10.38 -20.03
N ASP A 117 20.40 9.60 -19.66
CA ASP A 117 21.76 10.10 -19.57
C ASP A 117 22.23 10.52 -20.97
N VAL A 118 22.60 11.80 -21.14
CA VAL A 118 23.12 12.36 -22.40
C VAL A 118 24.51 11.82 -22.75
N LYS A 119 25.29 11.32 -21.78
CA LYS A 119 26.71 10.95 -22.00
C LYS A 119 26.93 9.88 -23.09
N PRO A 120 26.12 8.80 -23.19
CA PRO A 120 26.23 7.84 -24.29
C PRO A 120 25.93 8.46 -25.65
N PHE A 121 24.91 9.34 -25.74
CA PHE A 121 24.55 10.04 -26.97
C PHE A 121 25.64 11.03 -27.40
N ALA A 122 26.27 11.71 -26.44
CA ALA A 122 27.42 12.58 -26.66
C ALA A 122 28.59 11.81 -27.28
N LYS A 123 28.97 10.67 -26.68
CA LYS A 123 30.07 9.83 -27.17
C LYS A 123 29.79 9.25 -28.57
N ALA A 124 28.57 8.79 -28.81
CA ALA A 124 28.16 8.28 -30.12
C ALA A 124 28.13 9.38 -31.19
N SER A 125 27.62 10.57 -30.85
CA SER A 125 27.54 11.71 -31.76
C SER A 125 28.92 12.29 -32.07
N GLU A 126 29.84 12.30 -31.11
CA GLU A 126 31.23 12.74 -31.31
C GLU A 126 31.97 11.85 -32.32
N ILE A 127 31.75 10.52 -32.25
CA ILE A 127 32.33 9.56 -33.21
C ILE A 127 31.73 9.75 -34.62
N LYS A 128 30.42 9.99 -34.70
CA LYS A 128 29.67 9.99 -35.97
C LYS A 128 29.71 11.33 -36.72
N TYR A 129 29.69 12.44 -35.99
CA TYR A 129 29.60 13.81 -36.52
C TYR A 129 30.88 14.61 -36.25
N ALA A 130 32.03 13.92 -36.20
CA ALA A 130 33.32 14.53 -35.87
C ALA A 130 33.60 15.76 -36.75
N GLY A 131 33.58 16.96 -36.15
CA GLY A 131 33.78 18.24 -36.83
C GLY A 131 32.54 19.13 -36.97
N GLU A 132 31.33 18.57 -36.87
CA GLU A 132 30.06 19.31 -36.88
C GLU A 132 29.55 19.58 -35.46
N HIS A 133 28.38 20.23 -35.33
CA HIS A 133 27.68 20.51 -34.06
C HIS A 133 27.20 19.23 -33.34
N TRP A 134 28.08 18.26 -33.11
CA TRP A 134 27.81 16.95 -32.51
C TRP A 134 27.16 17.07 -31.13
N LYS A 135 27.45 18.14 -30.38
CA LYS A 135 26.80 18.44 -29.10
C LYS A 135 25.30 18.70 -29.27
N SER A 136 24.91 19.44 -30.31
CA SER A 136 23.50 19.69 -30.64
C SER A 136 22.83 18.38 -31.04
N LYS A 137 23.50 17.60 -31.90
CA LYS A 137 22.99 16.29 -32.34
C LYS A 137 22.85 15.29 -31.19
N ALA A 138 23.75 15.31 -30.21
CA ALA A 138 23.64 14.48 -29.02
C ALA A 138 22.40 14.80 -28.19
N VAL A 139 22.10 16.09 -28.00
CA VAL A 139 20.92 16.55 -27.27
C VAL A 139 19.64 16.20 -28.03
N GLU A 140 19.59 16.46 -29.35
CA GLU A 140 18.46 16.11 -30.21
C GLU A 140 18.13 14.60 -30.15
N HIS A 141 19.14 13.74 -30.26
CA HIS A 141 18.93 12.28 -30.16
C HIS A 141 18.47 11.85 -28.77
N CYS A 142 19.01 12.46 -27.70
CA CYS A 142 18.59 12.16 -26.35
C CYS A 142 17.10 12.52 -26.14
N SER A 143 16.68 13.71 -26.57
CA SER A 143 15.28 14.15 -26.50
C SER A 143 14.34 13.30 -27.35
N LEU A 144 14.78 12.85 -28.51
CA LEU A 144 13.99 11.95 -29.35
C LEU A 144 13.75 10.59 -28.67
N TRP A 145 14.78 10.05 -28.01
CA TRP A 145 14.64 8.80 -27.25
C TRP A 145 13.75 8.96 -26.01
N GLU A 146 13.79 10.12 -25.34
CA GLU A 146 12.82 10.42 -24.27
C GLU A 146 11.39 10.43 -24.78
N HIS A 147 11.15 10.87 -26.02
CA HIS A 147 9.84 10.83 -26.64
C HIS A 147 9.40 9.38 -26.93
N TYR A 148 10.28 8.57 -27.53
CA TYR A 148 9.95 7.18 -27.85
C TYR A 148 9.76 6.28 -26.63
N LEU A 149 10.57 6.46 -25.58
CA LEU A 149 10.42 5.71 -24.33
C LEU A 149 9.12 6.03 -23.57
N ARG A 150 8.43 7.13 -23.91
CA ARG A 150 7.10 7.45 -23.36
C ARG A 150 5.98 6.66 -24.03
N ASP A 151 6.20 6.12 -25.23
CA ASP A 151 5.23 5.26 -25.90
C ASP A 151 5.44 3.81 -25.48
N SER A 152 4.46 3.25 -24.76
CA SER A 152 4.47 1.85 -24.31
C SER A 152 4.45 0.83 -25.45
N SER A 153 4.09 1.26 -26.66
CA SER A 153 4.04 0.44 -27.88
C SER A 153 5.36 0.47 -28.66
N TRP A 154 6.32 1.30 -28.26
CA TRP A 154 7.59 1.42 -28.94
C TRP A 154 8.50 0.21 -28.65
N TYR A 155 8.97 -0.44 -29.72
CA TYR A 155 9.83 -1.63 -29.64
C TYR A 155 11.10 -1.42 -30.50
N PRO A 156 12.25 -1.05 -29.92
CA PRO A 156 13.46 -0.69 -30.66
C PRO A 156 14.29 -1.89 -31.16
N TYR A 157 13.74 -3.11 -31.14
CA TYR A 157 14.42 -4.31 -31.58
C TYR A 157 13.88 -4.76 -32.94
N LYS A 158 14.78 -5.13 -33.86
CA LYS A 158 14.43 -5.80 -35.11
C LYS A 158 14.96 -7.24 -35.11
N MET A 159 14.16 -8.14 -35.67
CA MET A 159 14.57 -9.53 -35.92
C MET A 159 15.48 -9.56 -37.14
N VAL A 160 16.74 -9.92 -36.94
CA VAL A 160 17.71 -10.11 -38.03
C VAL A 160 18.08 -11.59 -38.13
N MET A 161 18.26 -12.08 -39.36
CA MET A 161 18.80 -13.42 -39.58
C MET A 161 20.32 -13.37 -39.56
N VAL A 162 20.92 -14.01 -38.56
CA VAL A 162 22.38 -14.16 -38.46
C VAL A 162 22.71 -15.65 -38.45
N GLY A 163 23.31 -16.14 -39.54
CA GLY A 163 23.70 -17.55 -39.67
C GLY A 163 22.51 -18.53 -39.72
N GLY A 164 21.38 -18.12 -40.30
CA GLY A 164 20.18 -18.97 -40.44
C GLY A 164 19.29 -19.06 -39.20
N ALA A 165 19.64 -18.37 -38.11
CA ALA A 165 18.79 -18.21 -36.93
C ALA A 165 18.27 -16.78 -36.82
N HIS A 166 17.00 -16.63 -36.46
CA HIS A 166 16.40 -15.35 -36.10
C HIS A 166 16.94 -14.90 -34.74
N LYS A 167 17.60 -13.74 -34.69
CA LYS A 167 18.06 -13.10 -33.46
C LYS A 167 17.49 -11.70 -33.34
N GLU A 168 17.02 -11.35 -32.15
CA GLU A 168 16.73 -9.96 -31.80
C GLU A 168 18.05 -9.21 -31.73
N ASN A 169 18.18 -8.14 -32.52
CA ASN A 169 19.35 -7.27 -32.46
C ASN A 169 18.90 -5.85 -32.17
N PHE A 170 19.68 -5.19 -31.30
CA PHE A 170 19.56 -3.78 -30.98
C PHE A 170 20.66 -3.06 -31.75
N THR A 171 20.34 -2.54 -32.93
CA THR A 171 21.28 -1.78 -33.75
C THR A 171 20.93 -0.30 -33.70
N TYR A 172 21.89 0.52 -33.27
CA TYR A 172 21.79 1.99 -33.25
C TYR A 172 21.42 2.58 -34.63
N GLU A 173 21.74 1.87 -35.70
CA GLU A 173 21.39 2.20 -37.10
C GLU A 173 19.87 2.22 -37.33
N THR A 174 19.11 1.40 -36.62
CA THR A 174 17.65 1.30 -36.78
C THR A 174 16.91 2.56 -36.37
N VAL A 175 17.39 3.21 -35.30
CA VAL A 175 16.77 4.43 -34.79
C VAL A 175 17.14 5.63 -35.65
N LEU A 176 18.33 5.62 -36.24
CA LEU A 176 18.75 6.62 -37.22
C LEU A 176 17.97 6.47 -38.53
N GLU A 177 17.78 5.25 -39.05
CA GLU A 177 16.98 4.99 -40.25
C GLU A 177 15.51 5.40 -40.09
N ASN A 178 14.90 5.19 -38.92
CA ASN A 178 13.53 5.62 -38.66
C ASN A 178 13.39 7.15 -38.60
N VAL A 179 14.40 7.88 -38.11
CA VAL A 179 14.44 9.36 -38.16
C VAL A 179 14.52 9.87 -39.61
N TYR A 180 15.30 9.20 -40.47
CA TYR A 180 15.39 9.55 -41.89
C TYR A 180 14.11 9.23 -42.68
N TYR A 181 13.36 8.20 -42.30
CA TYR A 181 12.08 7.88 -42.96
C TYR A 181 11.00 8.95 -42.67
N GLU A 182 10.94 9.50 -41.46
CA GLU A 182 9.96 10.55 -41.13
C GLU A 182 10.35 11.92 -41.73
N GLU A 183 11.63 12.30 -41.74
CA GLU A 183 12.08 13.55 -42.38
C GLU A 183 11.87 13.55 -43.90
N SER A 184 11.96 12.39 -44.56
CA SER A 184 11.70 12.21 -45.99
C SER A 184 10.23 12.44 -46.37
N ILE A 185 9.29 12.02 -45.51
CA ILE A 185 7.84 12.15 -45.74
C ILE A 185 7.38 13.60 -45.55
N VAL A 186 8.03 14.36 -44.66
CA VAL A 186 7.69 15.77 -44.39
C VAL A 186 8.23 16.72 -45.47
N GLN A 187 9.26 16.33 -46.22
CA GLN A 187 9.84 17.16 -47.28
C GLN A 187 9.24 16.95 -48.68
N HIS A 188 8.41 15.91 -48.89
CA HIS A 188 7.80 15.58 -50.19
C HIS A 188 6.26 15.47 -50.17
N GLY A 189 5.59 16.08 -49.19
CA GLY A 189 4.13 16.30 -49.17
C GLY A 189 3.81 17.80 -49.20
#